data_AF-M2ZR60-F1
#
_entry.id   AF-M2ZR60-F1
#
_cell.length_a   1.000
_cell.length_b   1.000
_cell.length_c   1.000
_cell.angle_alpha   90.00
_cell.angle_beta   90.00
_cell.angle_gamma   90.00
#
_symmetry.space_group_name_H-M   'P 1'
#
loop_
_entity.id
_entity.type
_entity.pdbx_description
1 polymer ?
#
loop_
_entity_poly.entity_id
_entity_poly.type
_entity_poly.pdbx_seq_one_letter_code
_entity_poly.pdbx_strand_id
1 'polypeptide(L)'
;MTILLPPRSTPVQVPAFEDTDARLRLLVPHAPRVYAVARIDDEPRRRWWRLADPDRDRRIALLYARALEDVADPRIAADQVAAALVHVVAGRVLAPYLLEARCWDPGLDNLWIHQDSDGGIDWAAVADDTLRVLPDDPAADDTVVVLPCEEALARWTAHRATTALHAAYASLARCAPVEQPRLWSLLGRTVVAGAAQIPLLAGTSRAVAARRGQLLLDAFLALGVPVRGRCKLGKASL
;
A
#
# COMPACT_ATOMS: atom_id res chain seq x y z
N MET A 1 24.39 44.00 32.97
CA MET A 1 24.96 42.70 32.59
C MET A 1 23.86 41.91 31.89
N THR A 2 23.81 41.99 30.56
CA THR A 2 22.73 41.40 29.75
C THR A 2 23.11 39.97 29.40
N ILE A 3 22.36 39.00 29.90
CA ILE A 3 22.55 37.59 29.58
C ILE A 3 21.94 37.35 28.19
N LEU A 4 22.80 37.19 27.19
CA LEU A 4 22.43 36.68 25.87
C LEU A 4 22.06 35.21 26.02
N LEU A 5 20.76 34.89 25.93
CA LEU A 5 20.29 33.53 25.74
C LEU A 5 20.77 33.03 24.36
N PRO A 6 21.26 31.78 24.25
CA PRO A 6 21.63 31.21 22.96
C PRO A 6 20.39 31.15 22.04
N PRO A 7 20.57 31.25 20.71
CA PRO A 7 19.47 31.11 19.78
C PRO A 7 18.81 29.75 20.00
N ARG A 8 17.47 29.74 20.13
CA ARG A 8 16.69 28.51 20.11
C ARG A 8 17.03 27.79 18.82
N SER A 9 17.63 26.60 18.90
CA SER A 9 17.78 25.71 17.78
C SER A 9 16.40 25.51 17.18
N THR A 10 16.20 25.96 15.94
CA THR A 10 15.02 25.60 15.17
C THR A 10 14.97 24.08 15.12
N PRO A 11 13.85 23.43 15.53
CA PRO A 11 13.74 21.99 15.40
C PRO A 11 14.00 21.61 13.94
N VAL A 12 14.86 20.62 13.73
CA VAL A 12 15.09 20.07 12.38
C VAL A 12 13.74 19.55 11.89
N GLN A 13 13.21 20.17 10.84
CA GLN A 13 11.96 19.74 10.21
C GLN A 13 12.27 18.45 9.44
N VAL A 14 11.84 17.32 9.99
CA VAL A 14 11.90 16.03 9.30
C VAL A 14 10.84 16.04 8.20
N PRO A 15 11.18 15.74 6.94
CA PRO A 15 10.19 15.63 5.87
C PRO A 15 9.04 14.70 6.25
N ALA A 16 7.81 15.10 5.92
CA ALA A 16 6.59 14.41 6.35
C ALA A 16 6.59 12.92 6.00
N PHE A 17 7.15 12.57 4.84
CA PHE A 17 7.31 11.20 4.40
C PHE A 17 8.26 10.39 5.30
N GLU A 18 9.44 10.93 5.61
CA GLU A 18 10.44 10.25 6.46
C GLU A 18 9.89 10.00 7.86
N ASP A 19 9.16 10.97 8.41
CA ASP A 19 8.50 10.88 9.71
C ASP A 19 7.40 9.80 9.73
N THR A 20 6.55 9.76 8.69
CA THR A 20 5.55 8.70 8.53
C THR A 20 6.21 7.33 8.32
N ASP A 21 7.21 7.19 7.44
CA ASP A 21 7.89 5.91 7.18
C ASP A 21 8.56 5.36 8.44
N ALA A 22 9.24 6.23 9.21
CA ALA A 22 9.87 5.85 10.47
C ALA A 22 8.86 5.25 11.47
N ARG A 23 7.66 5.85 11.59
CA ARG A 23 6.58 5.28 12.43
C ARG A 23 6.07 3.95 11.90
N LEU A 24 5.89 3.82 10.59
CA LEU A 24 5.41 2.57 9.97
C LEU A 24 6.37 1.40 10.19
N ARG A 25 7.68 1.64 10.19
CA ARG A 25 8.69 0.62 10.49
C ARG A 25 8.59 0.07 11.92
N LEU A 26 8.07 0.87 12.85
CA LEU A 26 7.93 0.48 14.26
C LEU A 26 6.68 -0.37 14.53
N LEU A 27 5.72 -0.43 13.60
CA LEU A 27 4.48 -1.21 13.77
C LEU A 27 4.75 -2.72 13.93
N VAL A 28 5.74 -3.23 13.21
CA VAL A 28 6.14 -4.64 13.25
C VAL A 28 7.68 -4.71 13.29
N PRO A 29 8.30 -4.61 14.48
CA PRO A 29 9.77 -4.44 14.57
C PRO A 29 10.59 -5.57 13.94
N HIS A 30 10.07 -6.80 13.91
CA HIS A 30 10.72 -7.95 13.27
C HIS A 30 10.49 -8.01 11.75
N ALA A 31 9.62 -7.15 11.22
CA ALA A 31 9.32 -7.04 9.80
C ALA A 31 9.02 -5.56 9.45
N PRO A 32 10.01 -4.66 9.60
CA PRO A 32 9.80 -3.20 9.50
C PRO A 32 9.34 -2.79 8.10
N ARG A 33 9.64 -3.61 7.10
CA ARG A 33 9.22 -3.45 5.72
C ARG A 33 7.83 -4.00 5.44
N VAL A 34 6.93 -4.25 6.40
CA VAL A 34 5.58 -4.75 6.10
C VAL A 34 4.61 -3.63 5.68
N TYR A 35 4.76 -2.44 6.26
CA TYR A 35 3.92 -1.28 5.96
C TYR A 35 4.71 -0.09 5.40
N ALA A 36 5.95 0.08 5.83
CA ALA A 36 6.89 1.08 5.32
C ALA A 36 7.25 0.87 3.85
N VAL A 37 7.59 1.94 3.13
CA VAL A 37 8.02 1.91 1.73
C VAL A 37 9.32 2.67 1.56
N ALA A 38 10.18 2.24 0.64
CA ALA A 38 11.38 2.99 0.32
C ALA A 38 11.08 4.19 -0.60
N ARG A 39 11.99 5.16 -0.62
CA ARG A 39 12.16 6.06 -1.76
C ARG A 39 13.09 5.39 -2.74
N ILE A 40 12.66 5.21 -3.98
CA ILE A 40 13.44 4.43 -4.95
C ILE A 40 14.79 5.08 -5.30
N ASP A 41 14.91 6.40 -5.14
CA ASP A 41 16.16 7.13 -5.39
C ASP A 41 17.25 6.82 -4.38
N ASP A 42 16.89 6.30 -3.20
CA ASP A 42 17.82 5.90 -2.15
C ASP A 42 18.22 4.41 -2.27
N GLU A 43 17.65 3.68 -3.23
CA GLU A 43 17.77 2.23 -3.34
C GLU A 43 18.58 1.76 -4.58
N PRO A 44 19.36 0.68 -4.47
CA PRO A 44 20.10 0.12 -5.60
C PRO A 44 19.17 -0.60 -6.58
N ARG A 45 19.16 -0.24 -7.86
CA ARG A 45 18.13 -0.67 -8.83
C ARG A 45 18.11 -2.17 -9.23
N ARG A 46 19.09 -2.99 -8.83
CA ARG A 46 19.27 -4.37 -9.34
C ARG A 46 18.07 -5.31 -9.16
N ARG A 47 17.31 -5.16 -8.08
CA ARG A 47 16.15 -6.02 -7.73
C ARG A 47 14.83 -5.28 -7.73
N TRP A 48 14.85 -4.04 -8.20
CA TRP A 48 13.69 -3.19 -8.29
C TRP A 48 13.20 -3.13 -9.72
N TRP A 49 11.89 -3.16 -9.88
CA TRP A 49 11.25 -2.92 -11.17
C TRP A 49 10.03 -2.04 -10.95
N ARG A 50 9.78 -1.13 -11.88
CA ARG A 50 8.65 -0.22 -11.80
C ARG A 50 7.41 -0.94 -12.30
N LEU A 51 6.29 -0.81 -11.59
CA LEU A 51 5.05 -1.49 -11.98
C LEU A 51 4.51 -0.95 -13.31
N ALA A 52 4.81 0.29 -13.66
CA ALA A 52 4.45 0.90 -14.94
C ALA A 52 5.24 0.37 -16.15
N ASP A 53 6.39 -0.28 -15.95
CA ASP A 53 7.29 -0.63 -17.05
C ASP A 53 6.68 -1.67 -18.01
N PRO A 54 7.09 -1.67 -19.30
CA PRO A 54 6.62 -2.64 -20.28
C PRO A 54 6.91 -4.10 -19.90
N ASP A 55 7.93 -4.36 -19.08
CA ASP A 55 8.32 -5.70 -18.63
C ASP A 55 7.40 -6.26 -17.52
N ARG A 56 6.41 -5.50 -17.03
CA ARG A 56 5.47 -5.92 -15.97
C ARG A 56 4.88 -7.31 -16.22
N ASP A 57 4.49 -7.61 -17.45
CA ASP A 57 3.88 -8.89 -17.83
C ASP A 57 4.80 -10.06 -17.54
N ARG A 58 6.05 -9.95 -17.99
CA ARG A 58 7.08 -10.96 -17.75
C ARG A 58 7.37 -11.08 -16.26
N ARG A 59 7.48 -9.96 -15.54
CA ARG A 59 7.75 -9.96 -14.09
C ARG A 59 6.66 -10.65 -13.30
N ILE A 60 5.39 -10.36 -13.60
CA ILE A 60 4.25 -11.01 -12.95
C ILE A 60 4.15 -12.49 -13.33
N ALA A 61 4.45 -12.86 -14.57
CA ALA A 61 4.52 -14.27 -14.97
C ALA A 61 5.61 -15.04 -14.19
N LEU A 62 6.76 -14.42 -13.92
CA LEU A 62 7.82 -15.00 -13.09
C LEU A 62 7.40 -15.15 -11.63
N LEU A 63 6.68 -14.17 -11.06
CA LEU A 63 6.09 -14.30 -9.71
C LEU A 63 5.14 -15.49 -9.63
N TYR A 64 4.30 -15.67 -10.66
CA TYR A 64 3.36 -16.78 -10.71
C TYR A 64 4.06 -18.14 -10.88
N ALA A 65 5.05 -18.22 -11.76
CA ALA A 65 5.87 -19.42 -11.94
C ALA A 65 6.55 -19.82 -10.62
N ARG A 66 7.11 -18.84 -9.89
CA ARG A 66 7.71 -19.09 -8.58
C ARG A 66 6.69 -19.57 -7.56
N ALA A 67 5.51 -18.94 -7.49
CA ALA A 67 4.45 -19.37 -6.56
C ALA A 67 3.98 -20.82 -6.80
N LEU A 68 4.02 -21.29 -8.05
CA LEU A 68 3.70 -22.70 -8.40
C LEU A 68 4.73 -23.70 -7.88
N GLU A 69 5.97 -23.29 -7.61
CA GLU A 69 6.97 -24.15 -6.99
C GLU A 69 6.65 -24.40 -5.50
N ASP A 70 6.00 -23.45 -4.84
CA ASP A 70 5.62 -23.56 -3.42
C ASP A 70 4.23 -24.20 -3.23
N VAL A 71 3.32 -24.04 -4.21
CA VAL A 71 1.95 -24.55 -4.14
C VAL A 71 1.52 -25.20 -5.46
N ALA A 72 1.15 -26.48 -5.38
CA ALA A 72 0.75 -27.26 -6.55
C ALA A 72 -0.58 -26.82 -7.19
N ASP A 73 -1.52 -26.21 -6.43
CA ASP A 73 -2.78 -25.71 -6.98
C ASP A 73 -2.59 -24.35 -7.69
N PRO A 74 -2.79 -24.27 -9.02
CA PRO A 74 -2.60 -23.04 -9.80
C PRO A 74 -3.47 -21.86 -9.35
N ARG A 75 -4.63 -22.12 -8.74
CA ARG A 75 -5.54 -21.08 -8.24
C ARG A 75 -5.03 -20.49 -6.94
N ILE A 76 -4.42 -21.30 -6.08
CA ILE A 76 -3.84 -20.84 -4.82
C ILE A 76 -2.59 -19.99 -5.12
N ALA A 77 -1.72 -20.45 -6.03
CA ALA A 77 -0.57 -19.67 -6.48
C ALA A 77 -1.00 -18.31 -7.09
N ALA A 78 -2.07 -18.29 -7.89
CA ALA A 78 -2.61 -17.05 -8.46
C ALA A 78 -3.12 -16.09 -7.37
N ASP A 79 -3.82 -16.62 -6.36
CA ASP A 79 -4.30 -15.86 -5.20
C ASP A 79 -3.15 -15.28 -4.37
N GLN A 80 -2.04 -16.01 -4.20
CA GLN A 80 -0.85 -15.51 -3.49
C GLN A 80 -0.22 -14.32 -4.21
N VAL A 81 -0.01 -14.41 -5.52
CA VAL A 81 0.51 -13.30 -6.32
C VAL A 81 -0.46 -12.12 -6.32
N ALA A 82 -1.76 -12.37 -6.46
CA ALA A 82 -2.78 -11.33 -6.39
C ALA A 82 -2.78 -10.63 -5.02
N ALA A 83 -2.66 -11.38 -3.92
CA ALA A 83 -2.59 -10.83 -2.57
C ALA A 83 -1.33 -9.98 -2.37
N ALA A 84 -0.18 -10.43 -2.87
CA ALA A 84 1.07 -9.66 -2.81
C ALA A 84 0.97 -8.34 -3.58
N LEU A 85 0.38 -8.35 -4.79
CA LEU A 85 0.14 -7.15 -5.60
C LEU A 85 -0.85 -6.20 -4.91
N VAL A 86 -1.93 -6.72 -4.31
CA VAL A 86 -2.86 -5.93 -3.48
C VAL A 86 -2.15 -5.30 -2.30
N HIS A 87 -1.25 -6.03 -1.64
CA HIS A 87 -0.50 -5.50 -0.51
C HIS A 87 0.45 -4.38 -0.92
N VAL A 88 1.18 -4.54 -2.03
CA VAL A 88 2.05 -3.49 -2.61
C VAL A 88 1.26 -2.21 -2.89
N VAL A 89 0.13 -2.33 -3.59
CA VAL A 89 -0.62 -1.15 -4.04
C VAL A 89 -1.43 -0.52 -2.91
N ALA A 90 -2.25 -1.32 -2.23
CA ALA A 90 -3.21 -0.82 -1.26
C ALA A 90 -2.77 -1.06 0.19
N GLY A 91 -2.22 -2.23 0.50
CA GLY A 91 -1.86 -2.61 1.86
C GLY A 91 -0.81 -1.69 2.50
N ARG A 92 0.16 -1.20 1.71
CA ARG A 92 1.17 -0.26 2.21
C ARG A 92 0.58 1.10 2.55
N VAL A 93 -0.13 1.74 1.61
CA VAL A 93 -0.74 3.07 1.82
C VAL A 93 -1.87 3.04 2.85
N LEU A 94 -2.45 1.86 3.11
CA LEU A 94 -3.50 1.68 4.09
C LEU A 94 -3.07 2.04 5.52
N ALA A 95 -1.84 1.70 5.91
CA ALA A 95 -1.38 1.94 7.27
C ALA A 95 -1.32 3.44 7.64
N PRO A 96 -0.63 4.33 6.89
CA PRO A 96 -0.64 5.75 7.19
C PRO A 96 -2.03 6.38 6.98
N TYR A 97 -2.84 5.87 6.06
CA TYR A 97 -4.21 6.34 5.88
C TYR A 97 -5.06 6.11 7.13
N LEU A 98 -5.03 4.88 7.67
CA LEU A 98 -5.82 4.52 8.84
C LEU A 98 -5.36 5.24 10.11
N LEU A 99 -4.05 5.36 10.30
CA LEU A 99 -3.46 5.94 11.52
C LEU A 99 -3.48 7.47 11.50
N GLU A 100 -3.09 8.06 10.38
CA GLU A 100 -2.70 9.47 10.30
C GLU A 100 -3.54 10.27 9.30
N ALA A 101 -4.42 9.62 8.50
CA ALA A 101 -5.05 10.24 7.33
C ALA A 101 -4.00 10.86 6.38
N ARG A 102 -2.90 10.14 6.18
CA ARG A 102 -1.86 10.46 5.21
C ARG A 102 -1.78 9.36 4.14
N CYS A 103 -1.59 9.73 2.89
CA CYS A 103 -1.37 8.79 1.80
C CYS A 103 -0.26 9.27 0.88
N TRP A 104 0.74 8.44 0.57
CA TRP A 104 1.49 8.61 -0.69
C TRP A 104 0.61 8.15 -1.87
N ASP A 105 1.08 8.36 -3.10
CA ASP A 105 0.36 7.93 -4.29
C ASP A 105 0.54 6.42 -4.57
N PRO A 106 -0.52 5.58 -4.46
CA PRO A 106 -0.46 4.16 -4.81
C PRO A 106 -0.63 3.91 -6.32
N GLY A 107 -0.45 4.94 -7.15
CA GLY A 107 -0.58 4.90 -8.59
C GLY A 107 0.47 4.04 -9.28
N LEU A 108 0.11 3.51 -10.45
CA LEU A 108 0.91 2.59 -11.26
C LEU A 108 2.31 3.15 -11.57
N ASP A 109 2.36 4.43 -11.90
CA ASP A 109 3.53 5.22 -12.25
C ASP A 109 4.41 5.54 -11.05
N ASN A 110 3.87 5.54 -9.84
CA ASN A 110 4.66 5.83 -8.64
C ASN A 110 5.31 4.57 -8.04
N LEU A 111 4.71 3.41 -8.24
CA LEU A 111 5.09 2.19 -7.52
C LEU A 111 6.25 1.43 -8.15
N TRP A 112 7.18 1.04 -7.29
CA TRP A 112 8.26 0.11 -7.55
C TRP A 112 8.14 -1.11 -6.64
N ILE A 113 8.51 -2.27 -7.19
CA ILE A 113 8.45 -3.55 -6.49
C ILE A 113 9.87 -4.07 -6.34
N HIS A 114 10.22 -4.46 -5.12
CA HIS A 114 11.43 -5.21 -4.85
C HIS A 114 11.11 -6.70 -4.92
N GLN A 115 12.03 -7.46 -5.52
CA GLN A 115 11.97 -8.90 -5.57
C GLN A 115 13.11 -9.48 -4.71
N ASP A 116 12.79 -10.40 -3.80
CA ASP A 116 13.78 -11.04 -2.95
C ASP A 116 14.66 -12.06 -3.72
N SER A 117 15.54 -12.77 -3.00
CA SER A 117 16.38 -13.83 -3.60
C SER A 117 15.58 -15.02 -4.11
N ASP A 118 14.40 -15.25 -3.54
CA ASP A 118 13.57 -16.41 -3.80
C ASP A 118 12.55 -16.07 -4.91
N GLY A 119 12.59 -14.86 -5.46
CA GLY A 119 11.70 -14.44 -6.54
C GLY A 119 10.34 -13.95 -6.05
N GLY A 120 10.11 -13.82 -4.75
CA GLY A 120 8.89 -13.26 -4.16
C GLY A 120 8.92 -11.73 -4.07
N ILE A 121 7.75 -11.14 -3.81
CA ILE A 121 7.67 -9.71 -3.44
C ILE A 121 7.84 -9.59 -1.93
N ASP A 122 8.88 -8.90 -1.49
CA ASP A 122 9.16 -8.63 -0.07
C ASP A 122 9.02 -7.14 0.30
N TRP A 123 9.12 -6.23 -0.68
CA TRP A 123 9.07 -4.79 -0.42
C TRP A 123 8.56 -3.95 -1.60
N ALA A 124 8.32 -2.66 -1.33
CA ALA A 124 7.82 -1.68 -2.28
C ALA A 124 8.47 -0.32 -2.03
N ALA A 125 8.52 0.50 -3.07
CA ALA A 125 9.03 1.85 -3.03
C ALA A 125 8.16 2.79 -3.87
N VAL A 126 8.29 4.08 -3.58
CA VAL A 126 7.68 5.17 -4.33
C VAL A 126 8.76 5.97 -5.07
N ALA A 127 8.41 6.52 -6.24
CA ALA A 127 9.25 7.44 -6.99
C ALA A 127 9.04 8.91 -6.56
N ASP A 128 7.80 9.24 -6.23
CA ASP A 128 7.33 10.49 -5.65
C ASP A 128 6.79 10.19 -4.25
N ASP A 129 7.46 10.73 -3.25
CA ASP A 129 7.16 10.56 -1.83
C ASP A 129 6.25 11.68 -1.27
N THR A 130 5.75 12.56 -2.13
CA THR A 130 4.81 13.62 -1.75
C THR A 130 3.56 13.01 -1.10
N LEU A 131 3.33 13.35 0.16
CA LEU A 131 2.14 12.90 0.90
C LEU A 131 0.91 13.73 0.55
N ARG A 132 -0.24 13.07 0.59
CA ARG A 132 -1.57 13.68 0.59
C ARG A 132 -2.08 13.66 2.02
N VAL A 133 -2.42 14.82 2.56
CA VAL A 133 -2.77 15.02 3.97
C VAL A 133 -4.06 15.83 4.12
N LEU A 134 -4.56 15.97 5.34
CA LEU A 134 -5.71 16.82 5.68
C LEU A 134 -5.27 18.23 6.09
N PRO A 135 -6.17 19.23 6.12
CA PRO A 135 -5.81 20.62 6.44
C PRO A 135 -5.32 20.83 7.88
N ASP A 136 -5.65 19.91 8.78
CA ASP A 136 -5.22 19.91 10.19
C ASP A 136 -3.94 19.11 10.44
N ASP A 137 -3.33 18.54 9.38
CA ASP A 137 -2.08 17.82 9.51
C ASP A 137 -0.92 18.78 9.89
N PRO A 138 -0.08 18.44 10.88
CA PRO A 138 1.06 19.28 11.26
C PRO A 138 2.06 19.55 10.13
N ALA A 139 2.08 18.69 9.11
CA ALA A 139 2.93 18.82 7.94
C ALA A 139 2.22 19.51 6.76
N ALA A 140 1.08 20.17 6.97
CA ALA A 140 0.41 20.99 5.95
C ALA A 140 1.25 22.24 5.60
N ASP A 141 2.38 22.01 4.94
CA ASP A 141 3.34 22.97 4.40
C ASP A 141 3.48 22.81 2.88
N ASP A 142 4.48 23.45 2.27
CA ASP A 142 4.67 23.47 0.80
C ASP A 142 5.13 22.14 0.18
N THR A 143 5.42 21.10 0.99
CA THR A 143 5.98 19.82 0.52
C THR A 143 4.97 18.68 0.45
N VAL A 144 3.70 18.95 0.79
CA VAL A 144 2.60 17.98 0.77
C VAL A 144 1.45 18.49 -0.10
N VAL A 145 0.53 17.58 -0.45
CA VAL A 145 -0.73 17.92 -1.11
C VAL A 145 -1.85 17.89 -0.07
N VAL A 146 -2.42 19.04 0.24
CA VAL A 146 -3.55 19.12 1.16
C VAL A 146 -4.86 18.81 0.42
N LEU A 147 -5.59 17.80 0.90
CA LEU A 147 -6.94 17.48 0.45
C LEU A 147 -7.98 18.03 1.44
N PRO A 148 -9.18 18.41 0.97
CA PRO A 148 -10.12 19.16 1.80
C PRO A 148 -10.76 18.36 2.95
N CYS A 149 -10.83 17.02 2.84
CA CYS A 149 -11.46 16.16 3.85
C CYS A 149 -11.06 14.68 3.68
N GLU A 150 -11.40 13.84 4.68
CA GLU A 150 -11.16 12.39 4.65
C GLU A 150 -11.82 11.71 3.45
N GLU A 151 -13.01 12.16 3.02
CA GLU A 151 -13.71 11.59 1.86
C GLU A 151 -12.96 11.89 0.55
N ALA A 152 -12.34 13.06 0.42
CA ALA A 152 -11.53 13.40 -0.73
C ALA A 152 -10.26 12.54 -0.77
N LEU A 153 -9.60 12.35 0.38
CA LEU A 153 -8.44 11.47 0.53
C LEU A 153 -8.78 10.01 0.20
N ALA A 154 -9.90 9.50 0.72
CA ALA A 154 -10.37 8.15 0.46
C ALA A 154 -10.67 7.92 -1.03
N ARG A 155 -11.39 8.84 -1.68
CA ARG A 155 -11.70 8.77 -3.13
C ARG A 155 -10.46 8.84 -4.00
N TRP A 156 -9.55 9.77 -3.69
CA TRP A 156 -8.29 9.89 -4.41
C TRP A 156 -7.46 8.61 -4.30
N THR A 157 -7.29 8.09 -3.07
CA THR A 157 -6.55 6.86 -2.80
C THR A 157 -7.17 5.67 -3.51
N ALA A 158 -8.50 5.52 -3.43
CA ALA A 158 -9.24 4.45 -4.10
C ALA A 158 -9.04 4.51 -5.62
N HIS A 159 -9.15 5.70 -6.23
CA HIS A 159 -8.96 5.84 -7.67
C HIS A 159 -7.55 5.41 -8.10
N ARG A 160 -6.51 5.92 -7.42
CA ARG A 160 -5.11 5.61 -7.78
C ARG A 160 -4.81 4.12 -7.61
N ALA A 161 -5.25 3.52 -6.50
CA ALA A 161 -5.07 2.11 -6.23
C ALA A 161 -5.83 1.23 -7.24
N THR A 162 -7.08 1.57 -7.58
CA THR A 162 -7.87 0.83 -8.56
C THR A 162 -7.19 0.83 -9.94
N THR A 163 -6.69 1.96 -10.41
CA THR A 163 -6.00 2.04 -11.70
C THR A 163 -4.76 1.14 -11.72
N ALA A 164 -3.93 1.15 -10.67
CA ALA A 164 -2.76 0.28 -10.58
C ALA A 164 -3.14 -1.20 -10.50
N LEU A 165 -4.15 -1.55 -9.70
CA LEU A 165 -4.61 -2.93 -9.55
C LEU A 165 -5.25 -3.49 -10.83
N HIS A 166 -5.95 -2.68 -11.62
CA HIS A 166 -6.44 -3.10 -12.93
C HIS A 166 -5.29 -3.48 -13.87
N ALA A 167 -4.21 -2.70 -13.91
CA ALA A 167 -3.05 -2.99 -14.74
C ALA A 167 -2.29 -4.26 -14.29
N ALA A 168 -2.11 -4.41 -12.98
CA ALA A 168 -1.50 -5.60 -12.38
C ALA A 168 -2.36 -6.85 -12.65
N TYR A 169 -3.68 -6.75 -12.46
CA TYR A 169 -4.64 -7.82 -12.76
C TYR A 169 -4.58 -8.26 -14.21
N ALA A 170 -4.63 -7.32 -15.15
CA ALA A 170 -4.60 -7.64 -16.57
C ALA A 170 -3.36 -8.46 -16.93
N SER A 171 -2.23 -8.16 -16.28
CA SER A 171 -0.96 -8.86 -16.47
C SER A 171 -1.00 -10.27 -15.85
N LEU A 172 -1.53 -10.41 -14.64
CA LEU A 172 -1.69 -11.73 -13.99
C LEU A 172 -2.68 -12.63 -14.74
N ALA A 173 -3.78 -12.08 -15.23
CA ALA A 173 -4.80 -12.81 -15.98
C ALA A 173 -4.31 -13.36 -17.33
N ARG A 174 -3.16 -12.88 -17.84
CA ARG A 174 -2.53 -13.44 -19.04
C ARG A 174 -1.80 -14.75 -18.77
N CYS A 175 -1.38 -15.02 -17.53
CA CYS A 175 -0.56 -16.19 -17.19
C CYS A 175 -1.17 -17.11 -16.13
N ALA A 176 -2.18 -16.66 -15.38
CA ALA A 176 -2.76 -17.38 -14.25
C ALA A 176 -4.29 -17.44 -14.32
N PRO A 177 -4.93 -18.50 -13.77
CA PRO A 177 -6.38 -18.63 -13.72
C PRO A 177 -6.98 -17.78 -12.60
N VAL A 178 -6.92 -16.46 -12.74
CA VAL A 178 -7.46 -15.49 -11.77
C VAL A 178 -8.74 -14.84 -12.30
N GLU A 179 -9.71 -14.63 -11.40
CA GLU A 179 -10.93 -13.90 -11.70
C GLU A 179 -10.90 -12.51 -11.06
N GLN A 180 -11.32 -11.48 -11.80
CA GLN A 180 -11.29 -10.11 -11.30
C GLN A 180 -12.07 -9.89 -9.98
N PRO A 181 -13.26 -10.49 -9.78
CA PRO A 181 -13.97 -10.37 -8.50
C PRO A 181 -13.16 -10.91 -7.31
N ARG A 182 -12.26 -11.87 -7.54
CA ARG A 182 -11.39 -12.43 -6.50
C ARG A 182 -10.35 -11.40 -6.04
N LEU A 183 -9.78 -10.64 -6.96
CA LEU A 183 -8.87 -9.53 -6.65
C LEU A 183 -9.56 -8.45 -5.81
N TRP A 184 -10.79 -8.07 -6.16
CA TRP A 184 -11.56 -7.09 -5.40
C TRP A 184 -11.94 -7.59 -4.01
N SER A 185 -12.23 -8.89 -3.88
CA SER A 185 -12.44 -9.52 -2.58
C SER A 185 -11.17 -9.56 -1.73
N LEU A 186 -9.98 -9.75 -2.34
CA LEU A 186 -8.69 -9.62 -1.66
C LEU A 186 -8.46 -8.19 -1.16
N LEU A 187 -8.66 -7.19 -2.02
CA LEU A 187 -8.56 -5.77 -1.66
C LEU A 187 -9.47 -5.42 -0.48
N GLY A 188 -10.75 -5.79 -0.54
CA GLY A 188 -11.69 -5.55 0.56
C GLY A 188 -11.27 -6.22 1.86
N ARG A 189 -10.77 -7.46 1.80
CA ARG A 189 -10.23 -8.15 2.98
C ARG A 189 -9.00 -7.46 3.54
N THR A 190 -8.09 -6.98 2.71
CA THR A 190 -6.91 -6.21 3.14
C THR A 190 -7.33 -4.96 3.90
N VAL A 191 -8.32 -4.21 3.40
CA VAL A 191 -8.83 -3.01 4.10
C VAL A 191 -9.47 -3.37 5.45
N VAL A 192 -10.35 -4.37 5.49
CA VAL A 192 -11.02 -4.78 6.73
C VAL A 192 -10.03 -5.32 7.76
N ALA A 193 -9.10 -6.19 7.33
CA ALA A 193 -8.08 -6.76 8.21
C ALA A 193 -7.13 -5.67 8.73
N GLY A 194 -6.67 -4.77 7.86
CA GLY A 194 -5.82 -3.64 8.24
C GLY A 194 -6.51 -2.73 9.25
N ALA A 195 -7.77 -2.34 9.01
CA ALA A 195 -8.55 -1.51 9.93
C ALA A 195 -8.78 -2.15 11.30
N ALA A 196 -8.75 -3.49 11.38
CA ALA A 196 -8.85 -4.21 12.64
C ALA A 196 -7.49 -4.36 13.36
N GLN A 197 -6.41 -4.62 12.61
CA GLN A 197 -5.10 -5.00 13.17
C GLN A 197 -4.14 -3.82 13.37
N ILE A 198 -4.01 -2.93 12.38
CA ILE A 198 -3.04 -1.83 12.40
C ILE A 198 -3.21 -0.91 13.63
N PRO A 199 -4.42 -0.48 14.05
CA PRO A 199 -4.54 0.33 15.25
C PRO A 199 -4.12 -0.40 16.54
N LEU A 200 -4.22 -1.73 16.59
CA LEU A 200 -3.72 -2.52 17.72
C LEU A 200 -2.20 -2.50 17.78
N LEU A 201 -1.54 -2.62 16.63
CA LEU A 201 -0.08 -2.54 16.52
C LEU A 201 0.44 -1.14 16.90
N ALA A 202 -0.30 -0.09 16.53
CA ALA A 202 0.09 1.29 16.79
C ALA A 202 -0.34 1.81 18.17
N GLY A 203 -1.18 1.08 18.92
CA GLY A 203 -1.78 1.57 20.17
C GLY A 203 -2.73 2.75 19.97
N THR A 204 -3.41 2.84 18.82
CA THR A 204 -4.29 3.96 18.44
C THR A 204 -5.77 3.60 18.44
N SER A 205 -6.64 4.58 18.17
CA SER A 205 -8.10 4.40 18.20
C SER A 205 -8.59 3.44 17.12
N ARG A 206 -9.13 2.29 17.54
CA ARG A 206 -9.79 1.31 16.67
C ARG A 206 -11.03 1.87 15.99
N ALA A 207 -11.76 2.78 16.65
CA ALA A 207 -12.97 3.39 16.10
C ALA A 207 -12.64 4.31 14.92
N VAL A 208 -11.56 5.10 15.03
CA VAL A 208 -11.09 5.98 13.95
C VAL A 208 -10.62 5.15 12.76
N ALA A 209 -9.79 4.13 12.99
CA ALA A 209 -9.33 3.23 11.93
C ALA A 209 -10.50 2.50 11.25
N ALA A 210 -11.48 1.99 12.00
CA ALA A 210 -12.67 1.35 11.43
C ALA A 210 -13.48 2.32 10.56
N ARG A 211 -13.71 3.57 11.01
CA ARG A 211 -14.39 4.61 10.22
C ARG A 211 -13.65 4.89 8.91
N ARG A 212 -12.33 5.11 8.98
CA ARG A 212 -11.51 5.38 7.78
C ARG A 212 -11.49 4.20 6.82
N GLY A 213 -11.36 2.98 7.32
CA GLY A 213 -11.46 1.76 6.51
C GLY A 213 -12.81 1.66 5.80
N GLN A 214 -13.90 1.98 6.50
CA GLN A 214 -15.24 2.02 5.93
C GLN A 214 -15.37 3.09 4.83
N LEU A 215 -14.86 4.31 5.05
CA LEU A 215 -14.81 5.38 4.03
C LEU A 215 -14.06 4.94 2.77
N LEU A 216 -12.94 4.23 2.93
CA LEU A 216 -12.17 3.73 1.80
C LEU A 216 -12.91 2.62 1.03
N LEU A 217 -13.60 1.71 1.73
CA LEU A 217 -14.45 0.71 1.09
C LEU A 217 -15.61 1.35 0.32
N ASP A 218 -16.25 2.38 0.89
CA ASP A 218 -17.32 3.13 0.24
C ASP A 218 -16.79 3.87 -1.00
N ALA A 219 -15.57 4.42 -0.94
CA ALA A 219 -14.90 5.02 -2.09
C ALA A 219 -14.65 4.01 -3.22
N PHE A 220 -14.19 2.80 -2.92
CA PHE A 220 -14.06 1.74 -3.93
C PHE A 220 -15.41 1.34 -4.54
N LEU A 221 -16.47 1.23 -3.74
CA LEU A 221 -17.81 0.93 -4.25
C LEU A 221 -18.36 2.03 -5.16
N ALA A 222 -18.11 3.30 -4.81
CA ALA A 222 -18.50 4.44 -5.65
C ALA A 222 -17.80 4.44 -7.02
N LEU A 223 -16.62 3.83 -7.13
CA LEU A 223 -15.91 3.59 -8.38
C LEU A 223 -16.38 2.31 -9.12
N GLY A 224 -17.38 1.61 -8.60
CA GLY A 224 -17.88 0.36 -9.18
C GLY A 224 -17.03 -0.87 -8.87
N VAL A 225 -16.11 -0.80 -7.90
CA VAL A 225 -15.24 -1.92 -7.52
C VAL A 225 -15.92 -2.73 -6.40
N PRO A 226 -16.35 -3.99 -6.65
CA PRO A 226 -17.14 -4.77 -5.69
C PRO A 226 -16.28 -5.39 -4.57
N VAL A 227 -15.69 -4.56 -3.72
CA VAL A 227 -14.80 -4.97 -2.61
C VAL A 227 -15.52 -5.72 -1.48
N ARG A 228 -16.85 -5.68 -1.44
CA ARG A 228 -17.69 -6.39 -0.44
C ARG A 228 -18.14 -7.79 -0.89
N GLY A 229 -17.71 -8.24 -2.07
CA GLY A 229 -18.11 -9.54 -2.62
C GLY A 229 -17.48 -10.72 -1.86
N ARG A 230 -18.31 -11.70 -1.48
CA ARG A 230 -17.85 -13.03 -1.05
C ARG A 230 -17.52 -13.86 -2.28
N CYS A 231 -16.28 -13.82 -2.77
CA CYS A 231 -15.81 -14.81 -3.72
C CYS A 231 -15.59 -16.12 -2.95
N LYS A 232 -16.26 -17.23 -3.35
CA LYS A 232 -16.06 -18.53 -2.72
C LYS A 232 -14.60 -18.95 -2.93
N LEU A 233 -13.80 -18.99 -1.87
CA LEU A 233 -12.51 -19.69 -1.92
C LEU A 233 -12.80 -21.14 -2.28
N GLY A 234 -12.16 -21.64 -3.35
CA GLY A 234 -12.27 -23.04 -3.75
C GLY A 234 -12.00 -23.91 -2.53
N LYS A 235 -12.89 -24.86 -2.26
CA LYS A 235 -12.65 -25.84 -1.19
C LYS A 235 -11.32 -26.52 -1.49
N ALA A 236 -10.46 -26.65 -0.48
CA ALA A 236 -9.39 -27.62 -0.55
C ALA A 236 -10.06 -28.98 -0.79
N SER A 237 -9.74 -29.61 -1.92
CA SER A 237 -10.06 -31.03 -2.10
C SER A 237 -9.23 -31.78 -1.08
N LEU A 238 -9.89 -32.34 -0.06
CA LEU A 238 -9.35 -33.41 0.78
C LEU A 238 -9.22 -34.68 -0.07
#